data_AF-A0A9D8QTT4-F1
#
_entry.id   AF-A0A9D8QTT4-F1
#
_cell.length_a   1.000
_cell.length_b   1.000
_cell.length_c   1.000
_cell.angle_alpha   90.00
_cell.angle_beta   90.00
_cell.angle_gamma   90.00
#
_symmetry.space_group_name_H-M   'P 1'
#
loop_
_entity.id
_entity.type
_entity.pdbx_description
1 polymer ?
#
loop_
_entity_poly.entity_id
_entity_poly.type
_entity_poly.pdbx_seq_one_letter_code
_entity_poly.pdbx_strand_id
1 'polypeptide(L)'
;MNKTYGMTAGSLVCCGLVALGMVLQLTAGPVRWDAMAWPVNGIVLAVLVLGIVLMHACRNKKHLSFFRWMATLQAGIPAIVACAMLTILMGVTRQVPSGHVATEPIGITAMLSFWPFVLSYLWLTVLVGMVCLTRLQHPSWKNVPFLLNHFGIFIALVTGTLGNADIQRLRMIVHEGKAENRAVDARNRLHELPIAVELHDFSIEENPTLSFMSDVTVRTKSGIEQRDTIRVNKPLSIGGWKIYQYSYDEAKGSMSDISVFELVRDPWLPYVYLGIFMMLAGAVWLFVKW
;
A
#
# COMPACT_ATOMS: atom_id res chain seq x y z
N MET A 1 1.60 -29.30 32.19
CA MET A 1 0.71 -28.15 31.95
C MET A 1 1.15 -27.42 30.69
N ASN A 2 0.25 -27.19 29.73
CA ASN A 2 0.54 -26.27 28.61
C ASN A 2 0.53 -24.84 29.17
N LYS A 3 1.62 -24.10 29.02
CA LYS A 3 1.68 -22.68 29.40
C LYS A 3 0.65 -21.91 28.55
N THR A 4 -0.36 -21.33 29.18
CA THR A 4 -1.39 -20.51 28.53
C THR A 4 -0.99 -19.05 28.65
N TYR A 5 -0.67 -18.42 27.52
CA TYR A 5 -0.37 -16.99 27.48
C TYR A 5 -1.70 -16.20 27.44
N GLY A 6 -1.80 -15.19 28.30
CA GLY A 6 -2.98 -14.31 28.38
C GLY A 6 -2.76 -12.98 27.66
N MET A 7 -3.73 -12.08 27.78
CA MET A 7 -3.69 -10.73 27.18
C MET A 7 -2.48 -9.92 27.62
N THR A 8 -2.05 -10.09 28.88
CA THR A 8 -0.84 -9.43 29.43
C THR A 8 0.41 -9.80 28.66
N ALA A 9 0.55 -11.06 28.23
CA ALA A 9 1.65 -11.48 27.38
C ALA A 9 1.56 -10.82 25.99
N GLY A 10 0.35 -10.66 25.45
CA GLY A 10 0.10 -9.95 24.19
C GLY A 10 0.52 -8.48 24.26
N SER A 11 0.12 -7.79 25.31
CA SER A 11 0.54 -6.40 25.57
C SER A 11 2.06 -6.30 25.72
N LEU A 12 2.69 -7.21 26.46
CA LEU A 12 4.14 -7.24 26.63
C LEU A 12 4.87 -7.40 25.29
N VAL A 13 4.41 -8.31 24.42
CA VAL A 13 4.97 -8.51 23.07
C VAL A 13 4.86 -7.21 22.26
N CYS A 14 3.70 -6.56 22.27
CA CYS A 14 3.51 -5.31 21.51
C CYS A 14 4.37 -4.17 22.03
N CYS A 15 4.45 -3.97 23.35
CA CYS A 15 5.36 -2.98 23.94
C CYS A 15 6.83 -3.29 23.61
N GLY A 16 7.21 -4.56 23.66
CA GLY A 16 8.55 -5.02 23.29
C GLY A 16 8.87 -4.75 21.82
N LEU A 17 7.91 -4.96 20.90
CA LEU A 17 8.08 -4.66 19.47
C LEU A 17 8.21 -3.16 19.20
N VAL A 18 7.42 -2.32 19.89
CA VAL A 18 7.53 -0.86 19.79
C VAL A 18 8.89 -0.39 20.31
N ALA A 19 9.33 -0.89 21.47
CA ALA A 19 10.63 -0.56 22.05
C ALA A 19 11.79 -1.03 21.15
N LEU A 20 11.72 -2.27 20.64
CA LEU A 20 12.71 -2.80 19.69
C LEU A 20 12.74 -1.97 18.41
N GLY A 21 11.57 -1.63 17.86
CA GLY A 21 11.47 -0.75 16.70
C GLY A 21 12.09 0.61 16.96
N MET A 22 11.92 1.16 18.16
CA MET A 22 12.52 2.45 18.51
C MET A 22 14.04 2.36 18.59
N VAL A 23 14.59 1.26 19.14
CA VAL A 23 16.03 1.00 19.12
C VAL A 23 16.54 0.90 17.68
N LEU A 24 15.84 0.16 16.80
CA LEU A 24 16.21 0.07 15.38
C LEU A 24 16.15 1.44 14.68
N GLN A 25 15.13 2.25 14.96
CA GLN A 25 15.01 3.59 14.41
C GLN A 25 16.18 4.48 14.80
N LEU A 26 16.59 4.46 16.07
CA LEU A 26 17.69 5.29 16.58
C LEU A 26 19.06 4.80 16.12
N THR A 27 19.22 3.50 15.87
CA THR A 27 20.53 2.90 15.55
C THR A 27 20.77 2.69 14.05
N ALA A 28 19.75 2.27 13.31
CA ALA A 28 19.83 1.95 11.88
C ALA A 28 19.17 3.01 10.99
N GLY A 29 18.41 3.94 11.56
CA GLY A 29 17.62 4.92 10.81
C GLY A 29 16.32 4.34 10.23
N PRO A 30 15.59 5.11 9.42
CA PRO A 30 14.30 4.69 8.85
C PRO A 30 14.44 3.54 7.85
N VAL A 31 13.35 2.77 7.68
CA VAL A 31 13.26 1.69 6.69
C VAL A 31 13.42 2.24 5.27
N ARG A 32 14.30 1.63 4.49
CA ARG A 32 14.57 2.01 3.09
C ARG A 32 13.75 1.16 2.12
N TRP A 33 12.52 1.56 1.85
CA TRP A 33 11.60 0.82 0.97
C TRP A 33 12.11 0.66 -0.46
N ASP A 34 12.89 1.60 -0.99
CA ASP A 34 13.49 1.53 -2.34
C ASP A 34 14.29 0.22 -2.56
N ALA A 35 14.91 -0.32 -1.50
CA ALA A 35 15.69 -1.56 -1.58
C ALA A 35 14.82 -2.82 -1.67
N MET A 36 13.50 -2.69 -1.45
CA MET A 36 12.54 -3.78 -1.47
C MET A 36 11.73 -3.85 -2.77
N ALA A 37 12.08 -3.06 -3.79
CA ALA A 37 11.44 -3.16 -5.11
C ALA A 37 11.64 -4.57 -5.73
N TRP A 38 10.84 -4.89 -6.73
CA TRP A 38 10.91 -6.17 -7.45
C TRP A 38 12.35 -6.46 -7.93
N PRO A 39 12.88 -7.69 -7.70
CA PRO A 39 12.21 -8.90 -7.20
C PRO A 39 12.29 -9.11 -5.67
N VAL A 40 12.87 -8.18 -4.91
CA VAL A 40 13.16 -8.36 -3.48
C VAL A 40 11.89 -8.50 -2.65
N ASN A 41 10.86 -7.67 -2.90
CA ASN A 41 9.55 -7.82 -2.26
C ASN A 41 8.92 -9.21 -2.48
N GLY A 42 9.07 -9.80 -3.66
CA GLY A 42 8.60 -11.16 -3.97
C GLY A 42 9.29 -12.21 -3.10
N ILE A 43 10.61 -12.09 -2.91
CA ILE A 43 11.38 -12.96 -2.02
C ILE A 43 10.93 -12.77 -0.56
N VAL A 44 10.78 -11.53 -0.11
CA VAL A 44 10.34 -11.19 1.25
C VAL A 44 8.93 -11.76 1.52
N LEU A 45 8.03 -11.65 0.56
CA LEU A 45 6.70 -12.25 0.62
C LEU A 45 6.78 -13.78 0.76
N ALA A 46 7.60 -14.44 -0.07
CA ALA A 46 7.77 -15.89 0.00
C ALA A 46 8.32 -16.34 1.36
N VAL A 47 9.30 -15.62 1.91
CA VAL A 47 9.86 -15.87 3.25
C VAL A 47 8.80 -15.67 4.34
N LEU A 48 8.00 -14.59 4.25
CA LEU A 48 6.92 -14.33 5.20
C LEU A 48 5.88 -15.46 5.20
N VAL A 49 5.40 -15.86 4.02
CA VAL A 49 4.40 -16.93 3.87
C VAL A 49 4.97 -18.26 4.35
N LEU A 50 6.20 -18.61 3.96
CA LEU A 50 6.88 -19.82 4.43
C LEU A 50 7.01 -19.82 5.95
N GLY A 51 7.43 -18.70 6.55
CA GLY A 51 7.52 -18.54 8.00
C GLY A 51 6.19 -18.80 8.70
N ILE A 52 5.10 -18.22 8.19
CA ILE A 52 3.73 -18.43 8.74
C ILE A 52 3.32 -19.90 8.63
N VAL A 53 3.57 -20.55 7.48
CA VAL A 53 3.28 -21.98 7.29
C VAL A 53 4.07 -22.86 8.26
N LEU A 54 5.36 -22.58 8.46
CA LEU A 54 6.21 -23.33 9.40
C LEU A 54 5.78 -23.14 10.86
N MET A 55 5.44 -21.90 11.25
CA MET A 55 4.88 -21.61 12.58
C MET A 55 3.57 -22.38 12.80
N HIS A 56 2.69 -22.38 11.80
CA HIS A 56 1.42 -23.11 11.84
C HIS A 56 1.60 -24.63 11.94
N ALA A 57 2.55 -25.20 11.18
CA ALA A 57 2.87 -26.62 11.22
C ALA A 57 3.42 -27.05 12.58
N CYS A 58 4.23 -26.18 13.21
CA CYS A 58 4.84 -26.47 14.52
C CYS A 58 3.94 -26.18 15.73
N ARG A 59 2.77 -25.56 15.54
CA ARG A 59 1.97 -25.02 16.65
C ARG A 59 1.47 -26.04 17.68
N ASN A 60 1.34 -27.31 17.30
CA ASN A 60 0.87 -28.36 18.20
C ASN A 60 2.00 -29.01 19.04
N LYS A 61 3.26 -28.65 18.78
CA LYS A 61 4.40 -29.13 19.58
C LYS A 61 4.36 -28.48 20.97
N LYS A 62 4.44 -29.28 22.04
CA LYS A 62 4.31 -28.81 23.44
C LYS A 62 5.27 -27.67 23.79
N HIS A 63 6.51 -27.72 23.31
CA HIS A 63 7.53 -26.69 23.55
C HIS A 63 7.31 -25.39 22.75
N LEU A 64 6.47 -25.42 21.71
CA LEU A 64 6.17 -24.29 20.83
C LEU A 64 4.72 -23.81 21.03
N SER A 65 4.23 -23.87 22.27
CA SER A 65 2.88 -23.42 22.61
C SER A 65 2.60 -21.95 22.28
N PHE A 66 3.66 -21.15 22.09
CA PHE A 66 3.60 -19.77 21.62
C PHE A 66 2.93 -19.65 20.23
N PHE A 67 3.28 -20.51 19.27
CA PHE A 67 2.69 -20.46 17.92
C PHE A 67 1.20 -20.78 17.93
N ARG A 68 0.74 -21.64 18.85
CA ARG A 68 -0.69 -21.86 19.05
C ARG A 68 -1.38 -20.63 19.64
N TRP A 69 -0.72 -19.93 20.56
CA TRP A 69 -1.24 -18.70 21.17
C TRP A 69 -1.35 -17.53 20.17
N MET A 70 -0.46 -17.45 19.18
CA MET A 70 -0.53 -16.44 18.12
C MET A 70 -1.84 -16.48 17.33
N ALA A 71 -2.52 -17.62 17.26
CA ALA A 71 -3.83 -17.74 16.61
C ALA A 71 -5.03 -17.45 17.55
N THR A 72 -4.81 -16.70 18.66
CA THR A 72 -5.86 -16.41 19.67
C THR A 72 -6.16 -14.92 19.78
N LEU A 73 -7.35 -14.59 20.31
CA LEU A 73 -7.75 -13.21 20.63
C LEU A 73 -6.80 -12.53 21.63
N GLN A 74 -6.16 -13.32 22.50
CA GLN A 74 -5.22 -12.82 23.51
C GLN A 74 -3.94 -12.23 22.89
N ALA A 75 -3.54 -12.71 21.70
CA ALA A 75 -2.47 -12.11 20.90
C ALA A 75 -3.01 -11.02 19.95
N GLY A 76 -4.19 -11.25 19.36
CA GLY A 76 -4.79 -10.37 18.35
C GLY A 76 -5.23 -9.00 18.89
N ILE A 77 -5.96 -8.95 20.01
CA ILE A 77 -6.50 -7.69 20.54
C ILE A 77 -5.37 -6.68 20.87
N PRO A 78 -4.32 -7.05 21.62
CA PRO A 78 -3.21 -6.12 21.87
C PRO A 78 -2.51 -5.64 20.60
N ALA A 79 -2.35 -6.51 19.60
CA ALA A 79 -1.75 -6.13 18.32
C ALA A 79 -2.61 -5.11 17.55
N ILE A 80 -3.93 -5.32 17.51
CA ILE A 80 -4.87 -4.36 16.90
C ILE A 80 -4.82 -3.02 17.64
N VAL A 81 -4.83 -3.03 18.97
CA VAL A 81 -4.76 -1.81 19.78
C VAL A 81 -3.44 -1.06 19.53
N ALA A 82 -2.30 -1.78 19.52
CA ALA A 82 -1.00 -1.18 19.25
C ALA A 82 -0.92 -0.57 17.83
N CYS A 83 -1.36 -1.31 16.82
CA CYS A 83 -1.43 -0.79 15.45
C CYS A 83 -2.35 0.43 15.38
N ALA A 84 -3.55 0.37 15.96
CA ALA A 84 -4.50 1.48 15.95
C ALA A 84 -3.93 2.74 16.62
N MET A 85 -3.23 2.61 17.75
CA MET A 85 -2.55 3.74 18.40
C MET A 85 -1.50 4.38 17.49
N LEU A 86 -0.69 3.56 16.79
CA LEU A 86 0.31 4.06 15.85
C LEU A 86 -0.33 4.65 14.58
N THR A 87 -1.46 4.12 14.11
CA THR A 87 -2.24 4.70 13.01
C THR A 87 -2.85 6.05 13.41
N ILE A 88 -3.36 6.18 14.63
CA ILE A 88 -3.85 7.45 15.16
C ILE A 88 -2.70 8.47 15.20
N LEU A 89 -1.52 8.07 15.69
CA LEU A 89 -0.33 8.92 15.68
C LEU A 89 0.00 9.38 14.25
N MET A 90 -0.03 8.48 13.26
CA MET A 90 0.14 8.82 11.85
C MET A 90 -0.91 9.83 11.36
N GLY A 91 -2.17 9.69 11.76
CA GLY A 91 -3.27 10.56 11.34
C GLY A 91 -3.24 11.96 11.96
N VAL A 92 -2.77 12.10 13.20
CA VAL A 92 -2.67 13.41 13.89
C VAL A 92 -1.37 14.15 13.60
N THR A 93 -0.38 13.48 13.00
CA THR A 93 0.91 14.08 12.65
C THR A 93 0.95 14.42 11.17
N ARG A 94 1.51 15.59 10.84
CA ARG A 94 1.66 16.01 9.45
C ARG A 94 2.70 15.13 8.76
N GLN A 95 2.23 14.18 7.95
CA GLN A 95 3.10 13.25 7.23
C GLN A 95 3.83 13.94 6.07
N VAL A 96 5.11 13.62 5.88
CA VAL A 96 5.86 14.06 4.70
C VAL A 96 5.40 13.30 3.45
N PRO A 97 5.51 13.91 2.25
CA PRO A 97 5.20 13.20 1.02
C PRO A 97 6.09 11.96 0.83
N SER A 98 5.56 10.93 0.18
CA SER A 98 6.31 9.71 -0.12
C SER A 98 7.66 10.01 -0.80
N GLY A 99 8.71 9.33 -0.36
CA GLY A 99 10.08 9.52 -0.87
C GLY A 99 10.87 10.65 -0.20
N HIS A 100 10.27 11.41 0.70
CA HIS A 100 10.96 12.43 1.50
C HIS A 100 11.40 11.85 2.86
N VAL A 101 12.49 12.38 3.40
CA VAL A 101 12.96 12.05 4.74
C VAL A 101 12.08 12.73 5.80
N ALA A 102 12.01 12.13 6.98
CA ALA A 102 11.33 12.75 8.11
C ALA A 102 11.94 14.12 8.44
N THR A 103 11.10 15.05 8.89
CA THR A 103 11.55 16.40 9.27
C THR A 103 12.34 16.41 10.58
N GLU A 104 12.10 15.42 11.42
CA GLU A 104 12.69 15.28 12.75
C GLU A 104 13.42 13.94 12.89
N PRO A 105 14.42 13.85 13.80
CA PRO A 105 15.26 12.66 13.92
C PRO A 105 14.52 11.37 14.30
N ILE A 106 13.38 11.48 14.99
CA ILE A 106 12.64 10.32 15.49
C ILE A 106 11.87 9.57 14.40
N GLY A 107 11.45 10.25 13.31
CA GLY A 107 10.80 9.61 12.16
C GLY A 107 9.27 9.52 12.20
N ILE A 108 8.59 10.22 13.12
CA ILE A 108 7.12 10.21 13.28
C ILE A 108 6.42 10.93 12.12
N THR A 109 7.06 11.88 11.44
CA THR A 109 6.51 12.50 10.23
C THR A 109 6.63 11.61 8.99
N ALA A 110 7.32 10.46 9.10
CA ALA A 110 7.43 9.45 8.04
C ALA A 110 7.04 8.05 8.58
N MET A 111 5.82 7.91 9.13
CA MET A 111 5.38 6.71 9.86
C MET A 111 5.50 5.41 9.06
N LEU A 112 5.32 5.46 7.74
CA LEU A 112 5.46 4.27 6.88
C LEU A 112 6.89 3.72 6.86
N SER A 113 7.90 4.53 7.18
CA SER A 113 9.30 4.12 7.29
C SER A 113 9.77 4.00 8.76
N PHE A 114 8.87 4.18 9.72
CA PHE A 114 9.17 4.16 11.15
C PHE A 114 9.13 2.72 11.70
N TRP A 115 10.26 2.24 12.22
CA TRP A 115 10.39 0.83 12.64
C TRP A 115 9.33 0.31 13.63
N PRO A 116 8.91 1.06 14.68
CA PRO A 116 7.81 0.64 15.55
C PRO A 116 6.50 0.36 14.81
N PHE A 117 6.19 1.19 13.81
CA PHE A 117 5.03 0.99 12.94
C PHE A 117 5.19 -0.28 12.11
N VAL A 118 6.33 -0.43 11.42
CA VAL A 118 6.61 -1.58 10.55
C VAL A 118 6.58 -2.91 11.31
N LEU A 119 7.22 -2.99 12.49
CA LEU A 119 7.23 -4.21 13.30
C LEU A 119 5.84 -4.57 13.86
N SER A 120 5.06 -3.56 14.29
CA SER A 120 3.70 -3.78 14.80
C SER A 120 2.78 -4.29 13.69
N TYR A 121 2.86 -3.71 12.49
CA TYR A 121 2.12 -4.17 11.32
C TYR A 121 2.56 -5.56 10.85
N LEU A 122 3.87 -5.84 10.81
CA LEU A 122 4.39 -7.17 10.50
C LEU A 122 3.86 -8.22 11.48
N TRP A 123 3.85 -7.91 12.77
CA TRP A 123 3.30 -8.76 13.80
C TRP A 123 1.80 -9.03 13.57
N LEU A 124 1.00 -7.99 13.34
CA LEU A 124 -0.42 -8.15 13.02
C LEU A 124 -0.64 -9.03 11.78
N THR A 125 0.12 -8.81 10.71
CA THR A 125 0.07 -9.62 9.48
C THR A 125 0.37 -11.09 9.76
N VAL A 126 1.38 -11.38 10.58
CA VAL A 126 1.72 -12.75 10.98
C VAL A 126 0.57 -13.39 11.79
N LEU A 127 -0.03 -12.65 12.74
CA LEU A 127 -1.17 -13.15 13.52
C LEU A 127 -2.38 -13.46 12.64
N VAL A 128 -2.73 -12.56 11.72
CA VAL A 128 -3.84 -12.78 10.78
C VAL A 128 -3.56 -13.99 9.89
N GLY A 129 -2.32 -14.15 9.39
CA GLY A 129 -1.92 -15.33 8.61
C GLY A 129 -2.07 -16.65 9.39
N MET A 130 -1.66 -16.67 10.66
CA MET A 130 -1.82 -17.83 11.55
C MET A 130 -3.29 -18.19 11.79
N VAL A 131 -4.14 -17.18 11.97
CA VAL A 131 -5.59 -17.35 12.15
C VAL A 131 -6.24 -17.91 10.87
N CYS A 132 -5.87 -17.38 9.70
CA CYS A 132 -6.32 -17.89 8.40
C CYS A 132 -5.99 -19.37 8.22
N LEU A 133 -4.72 -19.76 8.41
CA LEU A 133 -4.30 -21.16 8.27
C LEU A 133 -4.98 -22.10 9.28
N THR A 134 -5.26 -21.61 10.49
CA THR A 134 -6.01 -22.37 11.51
C THR A 134 -7.44 -22.64 11.09
N ARG A 135 -8.10 -21.66 10.46
CA ARG A 135 -9.48 -21.85 9.99
C ARG A 135 -9.60 -22.64 8.70
N LEU A 136 -8.60 -22.58 7.82
CA LEU A 136 -8.58 -23.39 6.60
C LEU A 136 -8.59 -24.91 6.86
N GLN A 137 -8.11 -25.36 8.02
CA GLN A 137 -8.13 -26.78 8.39
C GLN A 137 -9.52 -27.32 8.78
N HIS A 138 -10.50 -26.43 8.98
CA HIS A 138 -11.88 -26.79 9.30
C HIS A 138 -12.83 -26.17 8.26
N PRO A 139 -12.79 -26.64 7.00
CA PRO A 139 -13.59 -26.07 5.93
C PRO A 139 -15.07 -26.25 6.24
N SER A 140 -15.78 -25.13 6.29
CA SER A 140 -17.22 -25.10 6.46
C SER A 140 -17.75 -23.86 5.76
N TRP A 141 -18.92 -23.97 5.13
CA TRP A 141 -19.62 -22.83 4.54
C TRP A 141 -19.91 -21.72 5.56
N LYS A 142 -20.03 -22.08 6.83
CA LYS A 142 -20.20 -21.11 7.93
C LYS A 142 -18.93 -20.29 8.20
N ASN A 143 -17.76 -20.80 7.82
CA ASN A 143 -16.46 -20.15 8.02
C ASN A 143 -16.04 -19.29 6.81
N VAL A 144 -16.76 -19.35 5.69
CA VAL A 144 -16.44 -18.56 4.48
C VAL A 144 -16.40 -17.05 4.78
N PRO A 145 -17.38 -16.45 5.48
CA PRO A 145 -17.33 -15.01 5.77
C PRO A 145 -16.13 -14.62 6.64
N PHE A 146 -15.77 -15.48 7.59
CA PHE A 146 -14.60 -15.29 8.44
C PHE A 146 -13.32 -15.29 7.59
N LEU A 147 -13.16 -16.30 6.72
CA LEU A 147 -11.98 -16.44 5.86
C LEU A 147 -11.88 -15.32 4.84
N LEU A 148 -12.98 -14.91 4.22
CA LEU A 148 -13.01 -13.79 3.28
C LEU A 148 -12.52 -12.49 3.94
N ASN A 149 -13.00 -12.19 5.14
CA ASN A 149 -12.55 -11.01 5.90
C ASN A 149 -11.07 -11.10 6.27
N HIS A 150 -10.64 -12.18 6.93
CA HIS A 150 -9.27 -12.25 7.45
C HIS A 150 -8.22 -12.43 6.35
N PHE A 151 -8.52 -13.22 5.32
CA PHE A 151 -7.64 -13.36 4.16
C PHE A 151 -7.61 -12.08 3.32
N GLY A 152 -8.75 -11.38 3.21
CA GLY A 152 -8.82 -10.06 2.59
C GLY A 152 -7.93 -9.03 3.30
N ILE A 153 -7.98 -8.98 4.64
CA ILE A 153 -7.06 -8.17 5.46
C ILE A 153 -5.61 -8.56 5.21
N PHE A 154 -5.30 -9.86 5.25
CA PHE A 154 -3.93 -10.36 5.03
C PHE A 154 -3.38 -9.90 3.67
N ILE A 155 -4.16 -10.10 2.59
CA ILE A 155 -3.78 -9.66 1.24
C ILE A 155 -3.57 -8.15 1.21
N ALA A 156 -4.53 -7.36 1.70
CA ALA A 156 -4.47 -5.90 1.65
C ALA A 156 -3.24 -5.37 2.40
N LEU A 157 -2.95 -5.89 3.60
CA LEU A 157 -1.81 -5.47 4.41
C LEU A 157 -0.48 -5.80 3.73
N VAL A 158 -0.33 -7.04 3.26
CA VAL A 158 0.92 -7.52 2.65
C VAL A 158 1.21 -6.81 1.34
N THR A 159 0.20 -6.71 0.47
CA THR A 159 0.36 -6.15 -0.88
C THR A 159 0.50 -4.63 -0.84
N GLY A 160 -0.22 -3.95 0.07
CA GLY A 160 -0.06 -2.51 0.28
C GLY A 160 1.33 -2.15 0.84
N THR A 161 1.89 -2.98 1.73
CA THR A 161 3.21 -2.71 2.32
C THR A 161 4.34 -3.02 1.34
N LEU A 162 4.37 -4.24 0.78
CA LEU A 162 5.45 -4.69 -0.09
C LEU A 162 5.37 -4.11 -1.51
N GLY A 163 4.16 -3.76 -1.96
CA GLY A 163 3.93 -3.13 -3.26
C GLY A 163 4.34 -1.67 -3.31
N ASN A 164 4.43 -0.98 -2.16
CA ASN A 164 4.80 0.44 -2.08
C ASN A 164 6.15 0.73 -2.75
N ALA A 165 7.10 -0.20 -2.69
CA ALA A 165 8.41 -0.07 -3.31
C ALA A 165 8.38 -0.10 -4.85
N ASP A 166 7.33 -0.68 -5.45
CA ASP A 166 7.17 -0.80 -6.90
C ASP A 166 6.29 0.32 -7.50
N ILE A 167 5.76 1.21 -6.66
CA ILE A 167 4.99 2.36 -7.13
C ILE A 167 5.92 3.35 -7.81
N GLN A 168 5.63 3.65 -9.08
CA GLN A 168 6.30 4.69 -9.84
C GLN A 168 5.41 5.91 -9.92
N ARG A 169 5.97 7.08 -9.59
CA ARG A 169 5.34 8.40 -9.76
C ARG A 169 6.27 9.27 -10.56
N LEU A 170 5.83 9.67 -11.74
CA LEU A 170 6.62 10.44 -12.68
C LEU A 170 5.83 11.66 -13.14
N ARG A 171 6.53 12.75 -13.44
CA ARG A 171 5.94 13.96 -14.00
C ARG A 171 6.35 14.11 -15.44
N MET A 172 5.39 14.26 -16.33
CA MET A 172 5.59 14.50 -17.75
C MET A 172 5.09 15.90 -18.09
N ILE A 173 5.93 16.70 -18.74
CA ILE A 173 5.54 18.02 -19.25
C ILE A 173 5.33 17.85 -20.74
N VAL A 174 4.12 18.11 -21.21
CA VAL A 174 3.74 17.92 -22.60
C VAL A 174 3.35 19.28 -23.17
N HIS A 175 3.94 19.63 -24.31
CA HIS A 175 3.56 20.82 -25.07
C HIS A 175 2.47 20.47 -26.08
N GLU A 176 1.59 21.42 -26.34
CA GLU A 176 0.54 21.31 -27.35
C GLU A 176 1.14 20.94 -28.72
N GLY A 177 0.50 19.97 -29.40
CA GLY A 177 0.93 19.42 -30.68
C GLY A 177 2.18 18.56 -30.65
N LYS A 178 2.76 18.26 -29.48
CA LYS A 178 3.97 17.42 -29.35
C LYS A 178 3.68 16.17 -28.53
N ALA A 179 4.10 15.03 -29.07
CA ALA A 179 4.16 13.79 -28.33
C ALA A 179 5.39 13.77 -27.42
N GLU A 180 5.20 13.48 -26.13
CA GLU A 180 6.27 13.31 -25.16
C GLU A 180 6.19 11.92 -24.52
N ASN A 181 7.33 11.27 -24.37
CA ASN A 181 7.45 9.95 -23.75
C ASN A 181 8.48 9.93 -22.61
N ARG A 182 9.08 11.08 -22.29
CA ARG A 182 10.02 11.24 -21.19
C ARG A 182 9.32 11.88 -19.99
N ALA A 183 9.58 11.34 -18.82
CA ALA A 183 9.06 11.86 -17.57
C ALA A 183 10.16 11.88 -16.50
N VAL A 184 10.03 12.76 -15.51
CA VAL A 184 10.99 12.89 -14.41
C VAL A 184 10.43 12.34 -13.10
N ASP A 185 11.26 11.68 -12.30
CA ASP A 185 10.90 11.26 -10.94
C ASP A 185 11.09 12.39 -9.91
N ALA A 186 10.78 12.12 -8.64
CA ALA A 186 10.95 13.09 -7.55
C ALA A 186 12.41 13.53 -7.31
N ARG A 187 13.40 12.80 -7.85
CA ARG A 187 14.83 13.14 -7.80
C ARG A 187 15.29 13.81 -9.10
N ASN A 188 14.35 14.25 -9.94
CA ASN A 188 14.58 14.88 -11.23
C ASN A 188 15.36 14.00 -12.23
N ARG A 189 15.31 12.67 -12.07
CA ARG A 189 15.92 11.75 -13.03
C ARG A 189 14.96 11.48 -14.17
N LEU A 190 15.47 11.56 -15.39
CA LEU A 190 14.71 11.32 -16.61
C LEU A 190 14.48 9.82 -16.84
N HIS A 191 13.25 9.46 -17.18
CA HIS A 191 12.82 8.11 -17.53
C HIS A 191 12.10 8.14 -18.87
N GLU A 192 12.51 7.28 -19.80
CA GLU A 192 11.77 7.04 -21.04
C GLU A 192 10.70 5.97 -20.82
N LEU A 193 9.45 6.28 -21.17
CA LEU A 193 8.30 5.45 -20.88
C LEU A 193 7.86 4.60 -22.07
N PRO A 194 7.18 3.47 -21.80
CA PRO A 194 6.54 2.67 -22.84
C PRO A 194 5.22 3.30 -23.33
N ILE A 195 4.93 4.54 -22.95
CA ILE A 195 3.79 5.33 -23.38
C ILE A 195 4.25 6.73 -23.81
N ALA A 196 3.59 7.28 -24.83
CA ALA A 196 3.75 8.64 -25.30
C ALA A 196 2.41 9.37 -25.17
N VAL A 197 2.44 10.58 -24.63
CA VAL A 197 1.27 11.46 -24.50
C VAL A 197 1.44 12.62 -25.45
N GLU A 198 0.46 12.85 -26.31
CA GLU A 198 0.35 14.01 -27.18
C GLU A 198 -0.78 14.90 -26.67
N LEU A 199 -0.49 16.17 -26.42
CA LEU A 199 -1.47 17.16 -25.98
C LEU A 199 -2.07 17.84 -27.21
N HIS A 200 -3.40 17.79 -27.35
CA HIS A 200 -4.13 18.48 -28.43
C HIS A 200 -4.61 19.85 -28.01
N ASP A 201 -5.17 19.95 -26.80
CA ASP A 201 -5.73 21.19 -26.28
C ASP A 201 -5.73 21.15 -24.75
N PHE A 202 -5.49 22.29 -24.14
CA PHE A 202 -5.66 22.52 -22.71
C PHE A 202 -6.77 23.54 -22.49
N SER A 203 -7.72 23.19 -21.61
CA SER A 203 -8.83 24.08 -21.28
C SER A 203 -9.10 24.09 -19.78
N ILE A 204 -9.62 25.22 -19.31
CA ILE A 204 -10.06 25.41 -17.93
C ILE A 204 -11.58 25.49 -17.95
N GLU A 205 -12.22 24.54 -17.27
CA GLU A 205 -13.66 24.56 -17.02
C GLU A 205 -13.93 25.20 -15.64
N GLU A 206 -14.58 26.36 -15.65
CA GLU A 206 -15.02 27.04 -14.43
C GLU A 206 -16.42 26.54 -14.02
N ASN A 207 -16.51 25.40 -13.32
CA ASN A 207 -17.79 24.94 -12.77
C ASN A 207 -17.67 23.90 -11.64
N PRO A 208 -18.46 24.02 -10.56
CA PRO A 208 -18.26 24.92 -9.41
C PRO A 208 -16.89 24.81 -8.71
N THR A 209 -16.02 23.91 -9.15
CA THR A 209 -14.60 23.82 -8.78
C THR A 209 -13.77 23.96 -10.05
N LEU A 210 -12.79 24.87 -10.07
CA LEU A 210 -11.83 25.01 -11.18
C LEU A 210 -11.30 23.64 -11.61
N SER A 211 -11.61 23.27 -12.85
CA SER A 211 -11.36 21.95 -13.42
C SER A 211 -10.45 22.13 -14.64
N PHE A 212 -9.21 21.68 -14.52
CA PHE A 212 -8.27 21.67 -15.63
C PHE A 212 -8.48 20.41 -16.47
N MET A 213 -8.49 20.59 -17.78
CA MET A 213 -8.77 19.52 -18.74
C MET A 213 -7.73 19.53 -19.85
N SER A 214 -7.27 18.36 -20.24
CA SER A 214 -6.39 18.18 -21.40
C SER A 214 -6.98 17.15 -22.34
N ASP A 215 -7.26 17.54 -23.59
CA ASP A 215 -7.52 16.58 -24.66
C ASP A 215 -6.18 15.98 -25.09
N VAL A 216 -6.04 14.67 -24.94
CA VAL A 216 -4.79 13.97 -25.20
C VAL A 216 -5.00 12.76 -26.06
N THR A 217 -3.97 12.41 -26.82
CA THR A 217 -3.84 11.07 -27.40
C THR A 217 -2.67 10.37 -26.73
N VAL A 218 -2.94 9.19 -26.17
CA VAL A 218 -1.92 8.37 -25.53
C VAL A 218 -1.67 7.12 -26.37
N ARG A 219 -0.41 6.92 -26.72
CA ARG A 219 0.07 5.78 -27.51
C ARG A 219 0.98 4.91 -26.67
N THR A 220 0.74 3.60 -26.70
CA THR A 220 1.60 2.61 -26.05
C THR A 220 2.60 2.02 -27.05
N LYS A 221 3.76 1.56 -26.58
CA LYS A 221 4.71 0.80 -27.42
C LYS A 221 4.09 -0.50 -27.99
N SER A 222 3.03 -1.02 -27.38
CA SER A 222 2.25 -2.16 -27.88
C SER A 222 1.29 -1.83 -29.03
N GLY A 223 1.23 -0.57 -29.48
CA GLY A 223 0.38 -0.14 -30.60
C GLY A 223 -1.06 0.21 -30.21
N ILE A 224 -1.40 0.20 -28.91
CA ILE A 224 -2.68 0.72 -28.41
C ILE A 224 -2.63 2.24 -28.42
N GLU A 225 -3.61 2.86 -29.06
CA GLU A 225 -3.82 4.31 -29.09
C GLU A 225 -5.20 4.64 -28.52
N GLN A 226 -5.26 5.63 -27.65
CA GLN A 226 -6.51 6.10 -27.05
C GLN A 226 -6.50 7.63 -26.99
N ARG A 227 -7.52 8.26 -27.58
CA ARG A 227 -7.81 9.67 -27.40
C ARG A 227 -8.86 9.84 -26.31
N ASP A 228 -8.58 10.67 -25.33
CA ASP A 228 -9.48 10.92 -24.20
C ASP A 228 -9.18 12.29 -23.57
N THR A 229 -10.09 12.78 -22.74
CA THR A 229 -9.91 14.02 -21.99
C THR A 229 -9.56 13.71 -20.54
N ILE A 230 -8.31 13.99 -20.16
CA ILE A 230 -7.86 13.90 -18.77
C ILE A 230 -8.34 15.14 -18.04
N ARG A 231 -9.01 14.95 -16.89
CA ARG A 231 -9.48 16.05 -16.05
C ARG A 231 -9.07 15.85 -14.60
N VAL A 232 -9.17 16.91 -13.80
CA VAL A 232 -9.07 16.79 -12.34
C VAL A 232 -10.00 15.67 -11.84
N ASN A 233 -9.45 14.74 -11.05
CA ASN A 233 -10.13 13.55 -10.53
C ASN A 233 -10.67 12.53 -11.55
N LYS A 234 -10.43 12.70 -12.86
CA LYS A 234 -10.76 11.72 -13.90
C LYS A 234 -9.49 11.34 -14.68
N PRO A 235 -8.64 10.45 -14.12
CA PRO A 235 -7.41 10.01 -14.78
C PRO A 235 -7.69 9.06 -15.95
N LEU A 236 -6.83 9.10 -16.96
CA LEU A 236 -6.79 8.12 -18.04
C LEU A 236 -5.95 6.91 -17.61
N SER A 237 -6.46 5.69 -17.81
CA SER A 237 -5.74 4.45 -17.50
C SER A 237 -5.39 3.70 -18.78
N ILE A 238 -4.09 3.54 -19.08
CA ILE A 238 -3.62 2.86 -20.30
C ILE A 238 -2.24 2.22 -20.08
N GLY A 239 -2.04 1.00 -20.59
CA GLY A 239 -0.73 0.32 -20.52
C GLY A 239 -0.17 0.11 -19.10
N GLY A 240 -1.04 -0.01 -18.09
CA GLY A 240 -0.65 -0.13 -16.67
C GLY A 240 -0.32 1.21 -15.99
N TRP A 241 -0.48 2.33 -16.68
CA TRP A 241 -0.31 3.67 -16.14
C TRP A 241 -1.64 4.34 -15.89
N LYS A 242 -1.74 5.10 -14.79
CA LYS A 242 -2.78 6.10 -14.57
C LYS A 242 -2.17 7.48 -14.77
N ILE A 243 -2.78 8.27 -15.64
CA ILE A 243 -2.29 9.59 -16.03
C ILE A 243 -3.27 10.62 -15.46
N TYR A 244 -2.77 11.41 -14.51
CA TYR A 244 -3.53 12.44 -13.81
C TYR A 244 -3.16 13.81 -14.34
N GLN A 245 -4.16 14.69 -14.46
CA GLN A 245 -3.90 16.12 -14.61
C GLN A 245 -3.24 16.63 -13.32
N TYR A 246 -2.01 17.13 -13.43
CA TYR A 246 -1.24 17.58 -12.26
C TYR A 246 -1.14 19.09 -12.19
N SER A 247 -0.72 19.74 -13.28
CA SER A 247 -0.51 21.20 -13.34
C SER A 247 -0.49 21.67 -14.80
N TYR A 248 -0.22 22.95 -15.00
CA TYR A 248 -0.16 23.67 -16.28
C TYR A 248 0.68 24.96 -16.08
N ASP A 249 0.85 25.78 -17.12
CA ASP A 249 1.46 27.11 -16.96
C ASP A 249 0.46 28.08 -16.32
N GLU A 250 0.54 28.23 -15.00
CA GLU A 250 -0.32 29.13 -14.23
C GLU A 250 -0.20 30.59 -14.67
N ALA A 251 0.94 31.03 -15.22
CA ALA A 251 1.12 32.39 -15.70
C ALA A 251 0.31 32.67 -16.98
N LYS A 252 0.05 31.64 -17.79
CA LYS A 252 -0.76 31.73 -19.01
C LYS A 252 -2.24 31.39 -18.79
N GLY A 253 -2.59 30.78 -17.66
CA GLY A 253 -3.99 30.45 -17.37
C GLY A 253 -4.59 29.51 -18.42
N SER A 254 -5.77 29.85 -18.93
CA SER A 254 -6.45 29.09 -19.99
C SER A 254 -5.73 29.10 -21.34
N MET A 255 -4.70 29.93 -21.51
CA MET A 255 -3.86 30.01 -22.72
C MET A 255 -2.57 29.18 -22.57
N SER A 256 -2.52 28.24 -21.61
CA SER A 256 -1.37 27.38 -21.40
C SER A 256 -1.19 26.44 -22.60
N ASP A 257 0.00 26.50 -23.20
CA ASP A 257 0.47 25.59 -24.26
C ASP A 257 1.13 24.33 -23.69
N ILE A 258 1.09 24.16 -22.36
CA ILE A 258 1.63 23.00 -21.65
C ILE A 258 0.62 22.39 -20.69
N SER A 259 0.71 21.07 -20.56
CA SER A 259 0.09 20.33 -19.47
C SER A 259 1.14 19.49 -18.75
N VAL A 260 1.08 19.51 -17.42
CA VAL A 260 1.89 18.63 -16.58
C VAL A 260 1.01 17.48 -16.12
N PHE A 261 1.44 16.26 -16.43
CA PHE A 261 0.76 15.04 -16.02
C PHE A 261 1.55 14.31 -14.93
N GLU A 262 0.85 13.78 -13.93
CA GLU A 262 1.42 12.80 -13.00
C GLU A 262 1.06 11.40 -13.51
N LEU A 263 2.08 10.63 -13.85
CA LEU A 263 1.98 9.26 -14.31
C LEU A 263 2.27 8.34 -13.13
N VAL A 264 1.28 7.54 -12.75
CA VAL A 264 1.36 6.59 -11.64
C VAL A 264 1.23 5.18 -12.15
N ARG A 265 2.20 4.33 -11.83
CA ARG A 265 2.12 2.88 -12.06
C ARG A 265 2.27 2.15 -10.74
N ASP A 266 1.27 1.33 -10.42
CA ASP A 266 1.26 0.47 -9.24
C ASP A 266 0.87 -0.96 -9.67
N PRO A 267 1.85 -1.86 -9.82
CA PRO A 267 1.60 -3.26 -10.18
C PRO A 267 0.82 -4.04 -9.11
N TRP A 268 0.81 -3.58 -7.86
CA TRP A 268 0.25 -4.30 -6.72
C TRP A 268 -1.18 -3.89 -6.38
N LEU A 269 -1.62 -2.73 -6.87
CA LEU A 269 -2.96 -2.19 -6.66
C LEU A 269 -4.10 -3.19 -6.95
N PRO A 270 -4.06 -4.03 -8.00
CA PRO A 270 -5.10 -5.03 -8.23
C PRO A 270 -5.24 -6.03 -7.07
N TYR A 271 -4.13 -6.41 -6.43
CA TYR A 271 -4.16 -7.34 -5.29
C TYR A 271 -4.65 -6.64 -4.01
N VAL A 272 -4.34 -5.35 -3.83
CA VAL A 272 -4.94 -4.55 -2.75
C VAL A 272 -6.45 -4.52 -2.89
N TYR A 273 -6.95 -4.25 -4.10
CA TYR A 273 -8.40 -4.29 -4.38
C TYR A 273 -9.00 -5.67 -4.19
N LEU A 274 -8.31 -6.74 -4.59
CA LEU A 274 -8.75 -8.10 -4.31
C LEU A 274 -8.98 -8.30 -2.80
N GLY A 275 -8.03 -7.87 -1.97
CA GLY A 275 -8.18 -7.93 -0.51
C GLY A 275 -9.39 -7.14 0.00
N ILE A 276 -9.60 -5.92 -0.51
CA ILE A 276 -10.74 -5.06 -0.15
C ILE A 276 -12.08 -5.70 -0.55
N PHE A 277 -12.20 -6.18 -1.79
CA PHE A 277 -13.42 -6.83 -2.26
C PHE A 277 -13.71 -8.14 -1.51
N MET A 278 -12.68 -8.88 -1.11
CA MET A 278 -12.86 -10.05 -0.25
C MET A 278 -13.43 -9.66 1.12
N MET A 279 -12.94 -8.59 1.76
CA MET A 279 -13.50 -8.09 3.01
C MET A 279 -14.96 -7.66 2.84
N LEU A 280 -15.27 -6.90 1.78
CA LEU A 280 -16.65 -6.47 1.49
C LEU A 280 -17.59 -7.65 1.27
N ALA A 281 -17.18 -8.64 0.46
CA ALA A 281 -17.96 -9.84 0.23
C ALA A 281 -18.17 -10.63 1.53
N GLY A 282 -17.13 -10.76 2.36
CA GLY A 282 -17.22 -11.38 3.67
C GLY A 282 -18.20 -10.66 4.59
N ALA A 283 -18.16 -9.33 4.64
CA ALA A 283 -19.08 -8.51 5.42
C ALA A 283 -20.53 -8.64 4.94
N VAL A 284 -20.79 -8.53 3.63
CA VAL A 284 -22.14 -8.70 3.06
C VAL A 284 -22.70 -10.09 3.38
N TRP A 285 -21.89 -11.14 3.24
CA TRP A 285 -22.33 -12.50 3.54
C TRP A 285 -22.81 -12.65 4.99
N LEU A 286 -22.18 -11.99 5.96
CA LEU A 286 -22.60 -12.01 7.37
C LEU A 286 -24.03 -11.49 7.57
N PHE A 287 -24.53 -10.60 6.69
CA PHE A 287 -25.89 -10.06 6.77
C PHE A 287 -26.93 -10.86 5.99
N VAL A 288 -26.51 -11.64 4.98
CA VAL A 288 -27.42 -12.36 4.06
C VAL A 288 -27.84 -13.73 4.60
N LYS A 289 -27.12 -14.30 5.58
CA LYS A 289 -27.45 -15.61 6.18
C LYS A 289 -27.76 -15.50 7.66
N TRP A 290 -29.04 -15.62 7.99
CA TRP A 290 -29.56 -16.05 9.30
C TRP A 290 -30.33 -17.36 9.09
#